data_AF-A0AAU2EB47-F1
#
_entry.id   AF-A0AAU2EB47-F1
#
_cell.length_a   1.000
_cell.length_b   1.000
_cell.length_c   1.000
_cell.angle_alpha   90.00
_cell.angle_beta   90.00
_cell.angle_gamma   90.00
#
_symmetry.space_group_name_H-M   'P 1'
#
loop_
_entity.id
_entity.type
_entity.pdbx_description
1 polymer ?
#
loop_
_entity_poly.entity_id
_entity_poly.type
_entity_poly.pdbx_seq_one_letter_code
_entity_poly.pdbx_strand_id
1 'polypeptide(L)'
;MTSSEAEESLGTVIVAGLCNLGIAVAKAIAGVVSGSSAMLSEAAHSFADTVTELLLYASIKRGARPADDAHPFGHGRERYLWALLASVATFVGGAVFSVNDGIHTLVEGEELGSPTLSYLVLAAAFVLEGISLRRAVRQVRSESARLGTGTRQYLRHTPDTAVKAVFLEDSAALVGLLLAFGGLLGSQLSGSAAWDGVASLLIGALLAWVAYVLGRDNSSLLIGRSLPQSFEDRIEQTLRQQPHVEAILDLITILHGPKEVLVAAKVDFSDLATAAQVERACDTAEQAVRTAFPAVTRIYLDPTPSPPA
;
A
#
# COMPACT_ATOMS: atom_id res chain seq x y z
N MET A 1 5.33 -15.71 -18.44
CA MET A 1 4.36 -14.82 -19.13
C MET A 1 4.70 -14.83 -20.59
N THR A 2 3.79 -15.32 -21.42
CA THR A 2 3.91 -15.22 -22.88
C THR A 2 3.65 -13.76 -23.29
N SER A 3 4.13 -13.33 -24.46
CA SER A 3 3.89 -11.98 -24.98
C SER A 3 2.40 -11.65 -25.13
N SER A 4 1.58 -12.67 -25.42
CA SER A 4 0.12 -12.57 -25.51
C SER A 4 -0.56 -12.28 -24.17
N GLU A 5 -0.10 -12.88 -23.05
CA GLU A 5 -0.66 -12.60 -21.71
C GLU A 5 -0.29 -11.17 -21.23
N ALA A 6 0.87 -10.66 -21.65
CA ALA A 6 1.31 -9.31 -21.33
C ALA A 6 0.53 -8.24 -22.11
N GLU A 7 0.19 -8.48 -23.38
CA GLU A 7 -0.64 -7.59 -24.20
C GLU A 7 -2.11 -7.55 -23.73
N GLU A 8 -2.68 -8.71 -23.35
CA GLU A 8 -4.04 -8.81 -22.82
C GLU A 8 -4.18 -8.16 -21.43
N SER A 9 -3.14 -8.29 -20.60
CA SER A 9 -3.03 -7.63 -19.30
C SER A 9 -2.88 -6.10 -19.43
N LEU A 10 -2.11 -5.61 -20.40
CA LEU A 10 -1.91 -4.17 -20.61
C LEU A 10 -3.20 -3.48 -21.10
N GLY A 11 -3.93 -4.10 -22.03
CA GLY A 11 -5.21 -3.59 -22.50
C GLY A 11 -6.23 -3.46 -21.37
N THR A 12 -6.29 -4.45 -20.48
CA THR A 12 -7.18 -4.44 -19.30
C THR A 12 -6.82 -3.30 -18.33
N VAL A 13 -5.53 -3.05 -18.10
CA VAL A 13 -5.05 -1.97 -17.22
C VAL A 13 -5.35 -0.59 -17.81
N ILE A 14 -5.16 -0.40 -19.12
CA ILE A 14 -5.47 0.87 -19.80
C ILE A 14 -6.97 1.15 -19.76
N VAL A 15 -7.81 0.15 -20.02
CA VAL A 15 -9.27 0.30 -19.95
C VAL A 15 -9.70 0.66 -18.53
N ALA A 16 -9.16 0.01 -17.50
CA ALA A 16 -9.46 0.34 -16.11
C ALA A 16 -9.07 1.78 -15.75
N GLY A 17 -7.85 2.22 -16.12
CA GLY A 17 -7.40 3.59 -15.87
C GLY A 17 -8.23 4.65 -16.62
N LEU A 18 -8.66 4.35 -17.85
CA LEU A 18 -9.58 5.24 -18.60
C LEU A 18 -10.97 5.31 -17.96
N CYS A 19 -11.47 4.21 -17.40
CA CYS A 19 -12.72 4.21 -16.65
C CYS A 19 -12.63 5.09 -15.39
N ASN A 20 -11.56 4.96 -14.61
CA ASN A 20 -11.34 5.76 -13.40
C ASN A 20 -11.22 7.25 -13.73
N LEU A 21 -10.45 7.59 -14.78
CA LEU A 21 -10.37 8.96 -15.28
C LEU A 21 -11.74 9.49 -15.75
N GLY A 22 -12.53 8.65 -16.42
CA GLY A 22 -13.89 8.99 -16.85
C GLY A 22 -14.81 9.31 -15.68
N ILE A 23 -14.73 8.55 -14.58
CA ILE A 23 -15.47 8.82 -13.34
C ILE A 23 -15.01 10.16 -12.73
N ALA A 24 -13.70 10.40 -12.65
CA ALA A 24 -13.16 11.65 -12.11
C ALA A 24 -13.67 12.87 -12.90
N VAL A 25 -13.67 12.80 -14.24
CA VAL A 25 -14.22 13.86 -15.10
C VAL A 25 -15.72 14.03 -14.90
N ALA A 26 -16.48 12.93 -14.83
CA ALA A 26 -17.92 13.01 -14.58
C ALA A 26 -18.23 13.66 -13.23
N LYS A 27 -17.47 13.33 -12.19
CA LYS A 27 -17.59 13.95 -10.86
C LYS A 27 -17.26 15.43 -10.89
N ALA A 28 -16.19 15.83 -11.59
CA ALA A 28 -15.79 17.22 -11.73
C ALA A 28 -16.88 18.05 -12.43
N ILE A 29 -17.41 17.56 -13.57
CA ILE A 29 -18.51 18.22 -14.28
C ILE A 29 -19.74 18.34 -13.37
N ALA A 30 -20.09 17.25 -12.68
CA ALA A 30 -21.24 17.26 -11.78
C ALA A 30 -21.07 18.25 -10.62
N GLY A 31 -19.87 18.36 -10.04
CA GLY A 31 -19.56 19.29 -8.96
C GLY A 31 -19.60 20.75 -9.41
N VAL A 32 -19.03 21.06 -10.58
CA VAL A 32 -19.09 22.42 -11.15
C VAL A 32 -20.52 22.82 -11.49
N VAL A 33 -21.32 21.90 -12.05
CA VAL A 33 -22.72 22.17 -12.42
C VAL A 33 -23.62 22.31 -11.19
N SER A 34 -23.36 21.56 -10.12
CA SER A 34 -24.14 21.63 -8.89
C SER A 34 -23.67 22.71 -7.92
N GLY A 35 -22.45 23.24 -8.07
CA GLY A 35 -21.84 24.12 -7.06
C GLY A 35 -21.63 23.39 -5.73
N SER A 36 -21.41 22.07 -5.76
CA SER A 36 -21.19 21.25 -4.57
C SER A 36 -19.70 21.03 -4.35
N SER A 37 -19.19 21.62 -3.28
CA SER A 37 -17.87 21.36 -2.71
C SER A 37 -17.67 19.90 -2.34
N ALA A 38 -18.67 19.22 -1.79
CA ALA A 38 -18.52 17.80 -1.47
C ALA A 38 -18.37 16.94 -2.74
N MET A 39 -19.07 17.31 -3.82
CA MET A 39 -18.92 16.66 -5.12
C MET A 39 -17.58 16.98 -5.79
N LEU A 40 -17.08 18.21 -5.67
CA LEU A 40 -15.76 18.62 -6.15
C LEU A 40 -14.64 17.91 -5.37
N SER A 41 -14.81 17.73 -4.06
CA SER A 41 -13.93 16.92 -3.22
C SER A 41 -13.85 15.46 -3.68
N GLU A 42 -14.99 14.86 -4.02
CA GLU A 42 -15.02 13.51 -4.61
C GLU A 42 -14.36 13.44 -5.99
N ALA A 43 -14.43 14.53 -6.78
CA ALA A 43 -13.72 14.62 -8.05
C ALA A 43 -12.21 14.71 -7.86
N ALA A 44 -11.75 15.54 -6.91
CA ALA A 44 -10.34 15.69 -6.55
C ALA A 44 -9.76 14.39 -5.98
N HIS A 45 -10.53 13.66 -5.18
CA HIS A 45 -10.19 12.32 -4.72
C HIS A 45 -9.95 11.37 -5.90
N SER A 46 -10.94 11.19 -6.79
CA SER A 46 -10.77 10.27 -7.94
C SER A 46 -9.66 10.70 -8.91
N PHE A 47 -9.38 12.01 -9.02
CA PHE A 47 -8.22 12.49 -9.76
C PHE A 47 -6.90 12.10 -9.07
N ALA A 48 -6.81 12.30 -7.75
CA ALA A 48 -5.65 11.89 -6.96
C ALA A 48 -5.43 10.37 -7.04
N ASP A 49 -6.50 9.57 -7.01
CA ASP A 49 -6.42 8.12 -7.17
C ASP A 49 -5.87 7.72 -8.53
N THR A 50 -6.30 8.40 -9.60
CA THR A 50 -5.73 8.18 -10.95
C THR A 50 -4.22 8.42 -10.96
N VAL A 51 -3.75 9.48 -10.29
CA VAL A 51 -2.30 9.76 -10.15
C VAL A 51 -1.62 8.67 -9.33
N THR A 52 -2.23 8.26 -8.22
CA THR A 52 -1.73 7.19 -7.35
C THR A 52 -1.62 5.86 -8.10
N GLU A 53 -2.61 5.46 -8.89
CA GLU A 53 -2.56 4.26 -9.73
C GLU A 53 -1.39 4.28 -10.71
N LEU A 54 -1.12 5.43 -11.35
CA LEU A 54 0.04 5.59 -12.23
C LEU A 54 1.36 5.45 -11.46
N LEU A 55 1.44 6.01 -10.25
CA LEU A 55 2.61 5.89 -9.38
C LEU A 55 2.81 4.45 -8.87
N LEU A 56 1.73 3.74 -8.53
CA LEU A 56 1.76 2.32 -8.14
C LEU A 56 2.11 1.42 -9.34
N TYR A 57 1.68 1.75 -10.54
CA TYR A 57 2.14 1.07 -11.74
C TYR A 57 3.64 1.26 -11.96
N ALA A 58 4.14 2.50 -11.82
CA ALA A 58 5.57 2.79 -11.87
C ALA A 58 6.34 2.05 -10.76
N SER A 59 5.78 1.97 -9.55
CA SER A 59 6.28 1.21 -8.40
C SER A 59 6.55 -0.25 -8.78
N ILE A 60 5.56 -0.93 -9.35
CA ILE A 60 5.67 -2.34 -9.75
C ILE A 60 6.74 -2.50 -10.84
N LYS A 61 6.68 -1.67 -11.89
CA LYS A 61 7.58 -1.78 -13.05
C LYS A 61 9.04 -1.50 -12.69
N ARG A 62 9.30 -0.45 -11.91
CA ARG A 62 10.67 -0.07 -11.54
C ARG A 62 11.22 -0.95 -10.43
N GLY A 63 10.37 -1.35 -9.48
CA GLY A 63 10.77 -2.22 -8.40
C GLY A 63 11.02 -3.68 -8.80
N ALA A 64 10.61 -4.09 -10.00
CA ALA A 64 10.90 -5.42 -10.57
C ALA A 64 12.22 -5.48 -11.33
N ARG A 65 12.99 -4.39 -11.40
CA ARG A 65 14.29 -4.38 -12.07
C ARG A 65 15.30 -5.25 -11.30
N PRO A 66 16.10 -6.07 -12.00
CA PRO A 66 17.13 -6.89 -11.38
C PRO A 66 18.24 -6.01 -10.79
N ALA A 67 19.10 -6.61 -9.96
CA ALA A 67 20.29 -5.94 -9.44
C ALA A 67 21.24 -5.48 -10.55
N ASP A 68 21.88 -4.34 -10.33
CA ASP A 68 22.94 -3.78 -11.15
C ASP A 68 24.13 -3.34 -10.27
N ASP A 69 25.22 -2.87 -10.88
CA ASP A 69 26.45 -2.50 -10.14
C ASP A 69 26.22 -1.35 -9.14
N ALA A 70 25.28 -0.45 -9.42
CA ALA A 70 24.93 0.66 -8.51
C ALA A 70 23.93 0.22 -7.43
N HIS A 71 23.11 -0.79 -7.70
CA HIS A 71 22.08 -1.35 -6.84
C HIS A 71 22.30 -2.85 -6.68
N PRO A 72 23.34 -3.26 -5.92
CA PRO A 72 23.75 -4.66 -5.86
C PRO A 72 22.69 -5.55 -5.22
N PHE A 73 21.70 -4.99 -4.50
CA PHE A 73 20.57 -5.71 -3.91
C PHE A 73 19.31 -5.74 -4.79
N GLY A 74 19.31 -5.04 -5.93
CA GLY A 74 18.10 -4.85 -6.75
C GLY A 74 17.38 -3.54 -6.46
N HIS A 75 16.23 -3.38 -7.11
CA HIS A 75 15.40 -2.18 -7.03
C HIS A 75 14.15 -2.37 -6.16
N GLY A 76 14.07 -3.42 -5.35
CA GLY A 76 12.88 -3.74 -4.54
C GLY A 76 12.37 -2.56 -3.70
N ARG A 77 13.28 -1.76 -3.13
CA ARG A 77 12.97 -0.57 -2.32
C ARG A 77 12.32 0.57 -3.11
N GLU A 78 12.49 0.63 -4.43
CA GLU A 78 11.77 1.60 -5.26
C GLU A 78 10.26 1.45 -5.08
N ARG A 79 9.77 0.24 -4.79
CA ARG A 79 8.32 0.04 -4.58
C ARG A 79 7.76 0.93 -3.48
N TYR A 80 8.51 1.04 -2.38
CA TYR A 80 8.13 1.85 -1.21
C TYR A 80 8.29 3.34 -1.48
N LEU A 81 9.29 3.74 -2.27
CA LEU A 81 9.47 5.12 -2.69
C LEU A 81 8.27 5.62 -3.52
N TRP A 82 7.90 4.88 -4.56
CA TRP A 82 6.77 5.24 -5.43
C TRP A 82 5.43 5.22 -4.69
N ALA A 83 5.23 4.26 -3.79
CA ALA A 83 4.02 4.21 -2.95
C ALA A 83 3.98 5.34 -1.90
N LEU A 84 5.13 5.81 -1.41
CA LEU A 84 5.22 7.00 -0.56
C LEU A 84 4.85 8.26 -1.34
N LEU A 85 5.35 8.42 -2.57
CA LEU A 85 4.98 9.53 -3.45
C LEU A 85 3.48 9.53 -3.75
N ALA A 86 2.88 8.36 -3.96
CA ALA A 86 1.43 8.22 -4.10
C ALA A 86 0.68 8.71 -2.85
N SER A 87 1.13 8.32 -1.66
CA SER A 87 0.52 8.80 -0.40
C SER A 87 0.59 10.33 -0.28
N VAL A 88 1.69 10.94 -0.72
CA VAL A 88 1.84 12.41 -0.77
C VAL A 88 0.90 13.03 -1.81
N ALA A 89 0.74 12.40 -2.98
CA ALA A 89 -0.18 12.87 -4.01
C ALA A 89 -1.64 12.84 -3.51
N THR A 90 -2.08 11.78 -2.83
CA THR A 90 -3.41 11.71 -2.21
C THR A 90 -3.60 12.79 -1.14
N PHE A 91 -2.57 13.06 -0.33
CA PHE A 91 -2.64 14.13 0.67
C PHE A 91 -2.79 15.52 0.04
N VAL A 92 -1.92 15.86 -0.92
CA VAL A 92 -1.90 17.20 -1.52
C VAL A 92 -3.07 17.40 -2.48
N GLY A 93 -3.30 16.44 -3.38
CA GLY A 93 -4.32 16.54 -4.43
C GLY A 93 -5.74 16.29 -3.92
N GLY A 94 -5.90 15.37 -2.97
CA GLY A 94 -7.21 15.05 -2.39
C GLY A 94 -7.46 15.83 -1.10
N ALA A 95 -6.72 15.52 -0.04
CA ALA A 95 -7.03 16.02 1.30
C ALA A 95 -6.96 17.55 1.43
N VAL A 96 -5.86 18.17 0.99
CA VAL A 96 -5.67 19.62 1.10
C VAL A 96 -6.70 20.37 0.24
N PHE A 97 -6.97 19.88 -0.96
CA PHE A 97 -8.00 20.45 -1.83
C PHE A 97 -9.37 20.41 -1.13
N SER A 98 -9.80 19.24 -0.64
CA SER A 98 -11.09 19.08 0.02
C SER A 98 -11.24 19.92 1.29
N VAL A 99 -10.18 20.04 2.08
CA VAL A 99 -10.21 20.91 3.26
C VAL A 99 -10.33 22.38 2.87
N ASN A 100 -9.55 22.83 1.89
CA ASN A 100 -9.60 24.21 1.43
C ASN A 100 -10.98 24.57 0.88
N ASP A 101 -11.51 23.72 0.01
CA ASP A 101 -12.81 23.90 -0.62
C ASP A 101 -13.94 23.88 0.43
N GLY A 102 -13.91 22.93 1.37
CA GLY A 102 -14.87 22.88 2.47
C GLY A 102 -14.83 24.11 3.39
N ILE A 103 -13.65 24.67 3.69
CA ILE A 103 -13.52 25.93 4.44
C ILE A 103 -14.14 27.08 3.62
N HIS A 104 -13.80 27.17 2.33
CA HIS A 104 -14.30 28.21 1.44
C HIS A 104 -15.84 28.21 1.40
N THR A 105 -16.46 27.06 1.17
CA THR A 105 -17.93 26.93 1.14
C THR A 105 -18.59 27.29 2.47
N LEU A 106 -17.93 27.03 3.61
CA LEU A 106 -18.45 27.39 4.93
C LEU A 106 -18.36 28.91 5.23
N VAL A 107 -17.37 29.59 4.66
CA VAL A 107 -17.10 31.01 4.93
C VAL A 107 -17.83 31.91 3.93
N GLU A 108 -17.72 31.63 2.64
CA GLU A 108 -18.25 32.48 1.58
C GLU A 108 -19.70 32.10 1.22
N GLY A 109 -20.08 30.84 1.44
CA GLY A 109 -21.33 30.28 0.96
C GLY A 109 -21.31 30.06 -0.55
N GLU A 110 -22.04 29.06 -1.03
CA GLU A 110 -22.15 28.78 -2.47
C GLU A 110 -23.60 28.73 -2.93
N GLU A 111 -23.82 29.21 -4.16
CA GLU A 111 -25.11 29.08 -4.82
C GLU A 111 -25.27 27.65 -5.34
N LEU A 112 -26.16 26.90 -4.70
CA LEU A 112 -26.44 25.51 -5.07
C LEU A 112 -27.18 25.47 -6.41
N GLY A 113 -26.55 24.86 -7.40
CA GLY A 113 -27.13 24.53 -8.70
C GLY A 113 -28.04 23.30 -8.64
N SER A 114 -28.26 22.66 -9.79
CA SER A 114 -29.10 21.46 -9.88
C SER A 114 -28.34 20.22 -9.37
N PRO A 115 -28.79 19.57 -8.28
CA PRO A 115 -28.08 18.42 -7.69
C PRO A 115 -28.31 17.10 -8.46
N THR A 116 -29.23 17.08 -9.43
CA THR A 116 -29.66 15.86 -10.12
C THR A 116 -28.51 15.13 -10.80
N LEU A 117 -27.62 15.86 -11.46
CA LEU A 117 -26.44 15.26 -12.10
C LEU A 117 -25.48 14.67 -11.06
N SER A 118 -25.29 15.35 -9.94
CA SER A 118 -24.44 14.88 -8.84
C SER A 118 -24.96 13.56 -8.27
N TYR A 119 -26.27 13.43 -8.02
CA TYR A 119 -26.84 12.17 -7.53
C TYR A 119 -26.66 11.00 -8.51
N LEU A 120 -26.84 11.24 -9.81
CA LEU A 120 -26.63 10.20 -10.83
C LEU A 120 -25.17 9.74 -10.88
N VAL A 121 -24.24 10.69 -10.85
CA VAL A 121 -22.80 10.38 -10.87
C VAL A 121 -22.36 9.69 -9.59
N LEU A 122 -22.83 10.14 -8.41
CA LEU A 122 -22.55 9.49 -7.13
C LEU A 122 -23.06 8.04 -7.11
N ALA A 123 -24.28 7.80 -7.60
CA ALA A 123 -24.84 6.45 -7.67
C ALA A 123 -24.03 5.55 -8.62
N ALA A 124 -23.66 6.04 -9.81
CA ALA A 124 -22.84 5.30 -10.75
C ALA A 124 -21.44 5.00 -10.18
N ALA A 125 -20.79 5.99 -9.58
CA ALA A 125 -19.50 5.84 -8.92
C ALA A 125 -19.58 4.82 -7.77
N PHE A 126 -20.63 4.88 -6.94
CA PHE A 126 -20.81 3.93 -5.82
C PHE A 126 -20.88 2.47 -6.29
N VAL A 127 -21.55 2.21 -7.43
CA VAL A 127 -21.57 0.86 -8.01
C VAL A 127 -20.19 0.44 -8.49
N LEU A 128 -19.48 1.30 -9.23
CA LEU A 128 -18.17 0.99 -9.80
C LEU A 128 -17.11 0.77 -8.72
N GLU A 129 -17.00 1.70 -7.77
CA GLU A 129 -16.13 1.60 -6.60
C GLU A 129 -16.48 0.40 -5.73
N GLY A 130 -17.78 0.10 -5.56
CA GLY A 130 -18.24 -1.08 -4.83
C GLY A 130 -17.79 -2.39 -5.47
N ILE A 131 -17.71 -2.45 -6.81
CA ILE A 131 -17.17 -3.59 -7.53
C ILE A 131 -15.66 -3.69 -7.32
N SER A 132 -14.93 -2.57 -7.35
CA SER A 132 -13.48 -2.55 -7.11
C SER A 132 -13.15 -3.01 -5.69
N LEU A 133 -13.80 -2.41 -4.67
CA LEU A 133 -13.58 -2.78 -3.27
C LEU A 133 -13.88 -4.27 -3.02
N ARG A 134 -14.93 -4.82 -3.65
CA ARG A 134 -15.24 -6.24 -3.53
C ARG A 134 -14.10 -7.13 -4.05
N ARG A 135 -13.41 -6.71 -5.11
CA ARG A 135 -12.22 -7.41 -5.64
C ARG A 135 -11.04 -7.27 -4.66
N ALA A 136 -10.76 -6.06 -4.18
CA ALA A 136 -9.72 -5.80 -3.19
C ALA A 136 -9.92 -6.63 -1.89
N VAL A 137 -11.14 -6.64 -1.35
CA VAL A 137 -11.52 -7.45 -0.18
C VAL A 137 -11.31 -8.95 -0.44
N ARG A 138 -11.69 -9.45 -1.62
CA ARG A 138 -11.47 -10.86 -1.98
C ARG A 138 -10.00 -11.21 -2.04
N GLN A 139 -9.17 -10.33 -2.62
CA GLN A 139 -7.73 -10.51 -2.69
C GLN A 139 -7.11 -10.54 -1.29
N VAL A 140 -7.43 -9.56 -0.44
CA VAL A 140 -6.97 -9.50 0.96
C VAL A 140 -7.37 -10.76 1.74
N ARG A 141 -8.62 -11.23 1.58
CA ARG A 141 -9.09 -12.46 2.23
C ARG A 141 -8.33 -13.69 1.75
N SER A 142 -8.14 -13.85 0.44
CA SER A 142 -7.39 -14.95 -0.15
C SER A 142 -5.94 -15.00 0.37
N GLU A 143 -5.22 -13.88 0.35
CA GLU A 143 -3.84 -13.79 0.83
C GLU A 143 -3.76 -14.03 2.34
N SER A 144 -4.67 -13.45 3.12
CA SER A 144 -4.72 -13.67 4.58
C SER A 144 -4.94 -15.15 4.94
N ALA A 145 -5.81 -15.85 4.21
CA ALA A 145 -6.08 -17.27 4.39
C ALA A 145 -4.88 -18.15 4.02
N ARG A 146 -4.17 -17.82 2.93
CA ARG A 146 -2.91 -18.52 2.55
C ARG A 146 -1.84 -18.42 3.63
N LEU A 147 -1.81 -17.29 4.34
CA LEU A 147 -0.85 -17.03 5.42
C LEU A 147 -1.37 -17.46 6.81
N GLY A 148 -2.60 -17.98 6.91
CA GLY A 148 -3.21 -18.37 8.19
C GLY A 148 -3.40 -17.19 9.17
N THR A 149 -3.55 -15.96 8.67
CA THR A 149 -3.69 -14.75 9.48
C THR A 149 -5.07 -14.12 9.33
N GLY A 150 -5.50 -13.34 10.33
CA GLY A 150 -6.71 -12.52 10.20
C GLY A 150 -6.51 -11.35 9.22
N THR A 151 -7.57 -10.94 8.51
CA THR A 151 -7.50 -9.85 7.50
C THR A 151 -6.92 -8.54 8.06
N ARG A 152 -7.31 -8.15 9.28
CA ARG A 152 -6.78 -6.96 9.97
C ARG A 152 -5.28 -7.09 10.25
N GLN A 153 -4.85 -8.28 10.68
CA GLN A 153 -3.44 -8.54 10.96
C GLN A 153 -2.61 -8.53 9.67
N TYR A 154 -3.15 -9.11 8.60
CA TYR A 154 -2.55 -9.08 7.26
C TYR A 154 -2.36 -7.64 6.76
N LEU A 155 -3.42 -6.82 6.75
CA LEU A 155 -3.33 -5.42 6.31
C LEU A 155 -2.37 -4.57 7.17
N ARG A 156 -2.15 -4.94 8.42
CA ARG A 156 -1.22 -4.23 9.32
C ARG A 156 0.25 -4.55 9.03
N HIS A 157 0.56 -5.79 8.61
CA HIS A 157 1.94 -6.27 8.51
C HIS A 157 2.38 -6.63 7.08
N THR A 158 1.46 -6.60 6.10
CA THR A 158 1.82 -6.93 4.73
C THR A 158 2.88 -5.96 4.21
N PRO A 159 3.99 -6.47 3.64
CA PRO A 159 4.99 -5.65 2.98
C PRO A 159 4.57 -5.27 1.56
N ASP A 160 3.43 -5.79 1.06
CA ASP A 160 2.84 -5.38 -0.21
C ASP A 160 1.93 -4.17 0.01
N THR A 161 2.51 -2.98 -0.16
CA THR A 161 1.83 -1.72 0.08
C THR A 161 0.84 -1.35 -1.02
N ALA A 162 0.95 -1.94 -2.21
CA ALA A 162 0.00 -1.71 -3.30
C ALA A 162 -1.36 -2.35 -2.98
N VAL A 163 -1.37 -3.60 -2.50
CA VAL A 163 -2.62 -4.26 -2.08
C VAL A 163 -3.29 -3.51 -0.93
N LYS A 164 -2.49 -2.98 0.00
CA LYS A 164 -2.98 -2.18 1.12
C LYS A 164 -3.54 -0.83 0.67
N ALA A 165 -2.86 -0.15 -0.25
CA ALA A 165 -3.28 1.13 -0.82
C ALA A 165 -4.66 1.00 -1.47
N VAL A 166 -4.79 0.11 -2.46
CA VAL A 166 -6.06 -0.14 -3.17
C VAL A 166 -7.20 -0.46 -2.19
N PHE A 167 -6.96 -1.29 -1.18
CA PHE A 167 -7.99 -1.58 -0.19
C PHE A 167 -8.44 -0.35 0.61
N LEU A 168 -7.49 0.49 1.07
CA LEU A 168 -7.80 1.67 1.87
C LEU A 168 -8.41 2.79 1.04
N GLU A 169 -7.92 2.99 -0.18
CA GLU A 169 -8.41 3.98 -1.15
C GLU A 169 -9.84 3.67 -1.57
N ASP A 170 -10.12 2.45 -2.09
CA ASP A 170 -11.48 2.04 -2.47
C ASP A 170 -12.47 2.12 -1.29
N SER A 171 -12.00 1.80 -0.08
CA SER A 171 -12.82 1.92 1.14
C SER A 171 -13.13 3.39 1.45
N ALA A 172 -12.13 4.26 1.33
CA ALA A 172 -12.30 5.69 1.56
C ALA A 172 -13.16 6.33 0.46
N ALA A 173 -13.07 5.88 -0.79
CA ALA A 173 -13.90 6.35 -1.90
C ALA A 173 -15.38 6.08 -1.62
N LEU A 174 -15.75 4.86 -1.19
CA LEU A 174 -17.14 4.59 -0.83
C LEU A 174 -17.63 5.41 0.37
N VAL A 175 -16.79 5.60 1.39
CA VAL A 175 -17.16 6.44 2.54
C VAL A 175 -17.30 7.90 2.11
N GLY A 176 -16.39 8.41 1.28
CA GLY A 176 -16.42 9.75 0.71
C GLY A 176 -17.66 10.00 -0.14
N LEU A 177 -18.04 9.05 -1.00
CA LEU A 177 -19.29 9.09 -1.76
C LEU A 177 -20.53 9.19 -0.86
N LEU A 178 -20.55 8.47 0.27
CA LEU A 178 -21.65 8.56 1.25
C LEU A 178 -21.66 9.92 1.97
N LEU A 179 -20.48 10.46 2.29
CA LEU A 179 -20.34 11.80 2.88
C LEU A 179 -20.83 12.86 1.89
N ALA A 180 -20.42 12.79 0.62
CA ALA A 180 -20.85 13.71 -0.43
C ALA A 180 -22.36 13.63 -0.68
N PHE A 181 -22.92 12.42 -0.74
CA PHE A 181 -24.36 12.24 -0.84
C PHE A 181 -25.09 12.87 0.36
N GLY A 182 -24.59 12.64 1.58
CA GLY A 182 -25.15 13.21 2.80
C GLY A 182 -25.06 14.74 2.85
N GLY A 183 -23.93 15.31 2.43
CA GLY A 183 -23.72 16.76 2.34
C GLY A 183 -24.67 17.41 1.33
N LEU A 184 -24.79 16.83 0.13
CA LEU A 184 -25.68 17.31 -0.91
C LEU A 184 -27.16 17.22 -0.49
N LEU A 185 -27.56 16.10 0.11
CA LEU A 185 -28.92 15.91 0.62
C LEU A 185 -29.23 16.87 1.77
N GLY A 186 -28.29 17.06 2.71
CA GLY A 186 -28.42 18.00 3.81
C GLY A 186 -28.59 19.44 3.31
N SER A 187 -27.80 19.83 2.31
CA SER A 187 -27.88 21.15 1.67
C SER A 187 -29.22 21.35 0.95
N GLN A 188 -29.72 20.33 0.26
CA GLN A 188 -31.02 20.39 -0.42
C GLN A 188 -32.20 20.50 0.57
N LEU A 189 -32.15 19.77 1.69
CA LEU A 189 -33.23 19.76 2.68
C LEU A 189 -33.23 21.01 3.57
N SER A 190 -32.05 21.54 3.91
CA SER A 190 -31.91 22.70 4.79
C SER A 190 -31.85 24.03 4.05
N GLY A 191 -31.53 24.02 2.75
CA GLY A 191 -31.23 25.21 1.96
C GLY A 191 -29.89 25.88 2.31
N SER A 192 -29.03 25.22 3.10
CA SER A 192 -27.73 25.77 3.54
C SER A 192 -26.56 24.96 2.98
N ALA A 193 -25.65 25.63 2.28
CA ALA A 193 -24.41 25.05 1.77
C ALA A 193 -23.45 24.55 2.88
N ALA A 194 -23.74 24.84 4.15
CA ALA A 194 -22.90 24.41 5.28
C ALA A 194 -22.80 22.88 5.40
N TRP A 195 -23.86 22.14 5.05
CA TRP A 195 -23.80 20.67 5.08
C TRP A 195 -22.85 20.11 4.04
N ASP A 196 -22.79 20.74 2.87
CA ASP A 196 -21.88 20.39 1.79
C ASP A 196 -20.42 20.71 2.16
N GLY A 197 -20.18 21.90 2.72
CA GLY A 197 -18.85 22.29 3.23
C GLY A 197 -18.35 21.36 4.35
N VAL A 198 -19.22 20.96 5.29
CA VAL A 198 -18.86 19.98 6.33
C VAL A 198 -18.54 18.62 5.72
N ALA A 199 -19.32 18.14 4.74
CA ALA A 199 -19.03 16.89 4.06
C ALA A 199 -17.66 16.94 3.35
N SER A 200 -17.36 18.06 2.68
CA SER A 200 -16.06 18.32 2.04
C SER A 200 -14.89 18.26 3.05
N LEU A 201 -15.04 18.88 4.23
CA LEU A 201 -14.05 18.77 5.31
C LEU A 201 -13.86 17.34 5.81
N LEU A 202 -14.94 16.58 5.97
CA LEU A 202 -14.89 15.19 6.43
C LEU A 202 -14.21 14.28 5.39
N ILE A 203 -14.46 14.51 4.10
CA ILE A 203 -13.74 13.84 3.00
C ILE A 203 -12.25 14.19 3.09
N GLY A 204 -11.90 15.47 3.21
CA GLY A 204 -10.51 15.89 3.36
C GLY A 204 -9.80 15.24 4.56
N ALA A 205 -10.45 15.15 5.72
CA ALA A 205 -9.92 14.47 6.90
C ALA A 205 -9.74 12.96 6.68
N LEU A 206 -10.68 12.31 5.99
CA LEU A 206 -10.59 10.90 5.62
C LEU A 206 -9.39 10.63 4.71
N LEU A 207 -9.20 11.46 3.67
CA LEU A 207 -8.06 11.34 2.75
C LEU A 207 -6.73 11.60 3.45
N ALA A 208 -6.68 12.60 4.34
CA ALA A 208 -5.49 12.87 5.14
C ALA A 208 -5.13 11.66 6.02
N TRP A 209 -6.12 11.00 6.61
CA TRP A 209 -5.92 9.80 7.40
C TRP A 209 -5.39 8.63 6.56
N VAL A 210 -5.98 8.36 5.39
CA VAL A 210 -5.50 7.31 4.47
C VAL A 210 -4.06 7.57 4.05
N ALA A 211 -3.77 8.79 3.59
CA ALA A 211 -2.44 9.20 3.18
C ALA A 211 -1.42 9.07 4.32
N TYR A 212 -1.78 9.44 5.55
CA TYR A 212 -0.92 9.27 6.72
C TYR A 212 -0.61 7.79 7.01
N VAL A 213 -1.64 6.92 6.99
CA VAL A 213 -1.46 5.48 7.26
C VAL A 213 -0.55 4.84 6.23
N LEU A 214 -0.79 5.10 4.94
CA LEU A 214 0.03 4.59 3.84
C LEU A 214 1.45 5.18 3.87
N GLY A 215 1.57 6.50 4.06
CA GLY A 215 2.85 7.19 4.12
C GLY A 215 3.73 6.69 5.26
N ARG A 216 3.16 6.50 6.46
CA ARG A 216 3.90 5.97 7.63
C ARG A 216 4.42 4.55 7.38
N ASP A 217 3.61 3.68 6.78
CA ASP A 217 4.04 2.31 6.50
C ASP A 217 5.05 2.24 5.37
N ASN A 218 4.85 2.98 4.28
CA ASN A 218 5.83 3.08 3.19
C ASN A 218 7.16 3.66 3.66
N SER A 219 7.14 4.72 4.49
CA SER A 219 8.36 5.30 5.08
C SER A 219 9.09 4.28 5.97
N SER A 220 8.37 3.55 6.81
CA SER A 220 8.97 2.52 7.67
C SER A 220 9.60 1.38 6.86
N LEU A 221 8.94 0.92 5.80
CA LEU A 221 9.49 -0.09 4.88
C LEU A 221 10.69 0.45 4.10
N LEU A 222 10.62 1.72 3.67
CA LEU A 222 11.71 2.39 2.99
C LEU A 222 12.92 2.61 3.88
N ILE A 223 12.78 2.74 5.21
CA ILE A 223 13.91 2.81 6.15
C ILE A 223 14.58 1.44 6.32
N GLY A 224 13.79 0.35 6.23
CA GLY A 224 14.27 -1.02 6.36
C GLY A 224 13.67 -1.73 7.56
N ARG A 225 12.35 -1.89 7.57
CA ARG A 225 11.62 -2.62 8.62
C ARG A 225 12.05 -4.09 8.63
N SER A 226 12.24 -4.64 9.82
CA SER A 226 12.49 -6.07 10.03
C SER A 226 11.23 -6.91 9.83
N LEU A 227 11.44 -8.21 9.68
CA LEU A 227 10.34 -9.17 9.70
C LEU A 227 9.64 -9.15 11.08
N PRO A 228 8.37 -9.56 11.15
CA PRO A 228 7.72 -9.76 12.45
C PRO A 228 8.47 -10.82 13.27
N GLN A 229 8.53 -10.64 14.60
CA GLN A 229 9.24 -11.53 15.54
C GLN A 229 8.97 -13.02 15.30
N SER A 230 7.71 -13.39 15.03
CA SER A 230 7.33 -14.78 14.77
C SER A 230 8.03 -15.42 13.55
N PHE A 231 8.48 -14.61 12.59
CA PHE A 231 9.30 -15.07 11.47
C PHE A 231 10.77 -15.12 11.85
N GLU A 232 11.27 -14.13 12.59
CA GLU A 232 12.65 -14.11 13.10
C GLU A 232 12.92 -15.32 13.99
N ASP A 233 12.04 -15.63 14.95
CA ASP A 233 12.15 -16.79 15.84
C ASP A 233 12.24 -18.11 15.05
N ARG A 234 11.48 -18.22 13.96
CA ARG A 234 11.50 -19.42 13.11
C ARG A 234 12.77 -19.49 12.26
N ILE A 235 13.27 -18.36 11.76
CA ILE A 235 14.56 -18.31 11.05
C ILE A 235 15.67 -18.71 12.02
N GLU A 236 15.68 -18.14 13.22
CA GLU A 236 16.64 -18.48 14.28
C GLU A 236 16.58 -19.98 14.61
N GLN A 237 15.39 -20.53 14.78
CA GLN A 237 15.21 -21.96 15.03
C GLN A 237 15.73 -22.82 13.88
N THR A 238 15.50 -22.44 12.61
CA THR A 238 16.05 -23.13 11.44
C THR A 238 17.58 -23.09 11.41
N LEU A 239 18.19 -21.97 11.80
CA LEU A 239 19.65 -21.84 11.90
C LEU A 239 20.22 -22.68 13.04
N ARG A 240 19.59 -22.69 14.22
CA ARG A 240 20.01 -23.49 15.38
C ARG A 240 19.93 -25.00 15.17
N GLN A 241 19.13 -25.46 14.21
CA GLN A 241 19.01 -26.89 13.88
C GLN A 241 20.18 -27.42 13.04
N GLN A 242 21.08 -26.55 12.58
CA GLN A 242 22.19 -26.95 11.71
C GLN A 242 23.33 -27.57 12.51
N PRO A 243 24.02 -28.59 11.97
CA PRO A 243 25.22 -29.14 12.60
C PRO A 243 26.27 -28.04 12.83
N HIS A 244 26.98 -28.14 13.95
CA HIS A 244 28.06 -27.22 14.34
C HIS A 244 27.63 -25.79 14.69
N VAL A 245 26.35 -25.41 14.59
CA VAL A 245 25.84 -24.14 15.12
C VAL A 245 25.56 -24.28 16.62
N GLU A 246 26.28 -23.54 17.45
CA GLU A 246 26.11 -23.55 18.90
C GLU A 246 25.15 -22.44 19.36
N ALA A 247 25.29 -21.24 18.80
CA ALA A 247 24.41 -20.11 19.12
C ALA A 247 24.21 -19.16 17.93
N ILE A 248 23.08 -18.45 17.95
CA ILE A 248 22.84 -17.26 17.12
C ILE A 248 22.98 -16.07 18.06
N LEU A 249 24.02 -15.26 17.85
CA LEU A 249 24.37 -14.13 18.73
C LEU A 249 23.59 -12.87 18.36
N ASP A 250 23.35 -12.68 17.07
CA ASP A 250 22.60 -11.56 16.53
C ASP A 250 21.90 -12.01 15.25
N LEU A 251 20.66 -11.55 15.03
CA LEU A 251 19.87 -11.82 13.85
C LEU A 251 19.20 -10.53 13.40
N ILE A 252 19.61 -10.05 12.23
CA ILE A 252 19.09 -8.85 11.61
C ILE A 252 18.34 -9.27 10.35
N THR A 253 17.05 -8.95 10.29
CA THR A 253 16.27 -9.09 9.07
C THR A 253 15.85 -7.74 8.54
N ILE A 254 15.86 -7.57 7.21
CA ILE A 254 15.46 -6.34 6.54
C ILE A 254 14.58 -6.69 5.33
N LEU A 255 13.39 -6.09 5.27
CA LEU A 255 12.55 -6.09 4.07
C LEU A 255 13.18 -5.17 3.02
N HIS A 256 13.72 -5.76 1.96
CA HIS A 256 14.25 -5.01 0.81
C HIS A 256 13.15 -4.73 -0.23
N GLY A 257 12.17 -5.62 -0.32
CA GLY A 257 10.97 -5.47 -1.15
C GLY A 257 9.85 -6.39 -0.67
N PRO A 258 8.65 -6.36 -1.27
CA PRO A 258 7.48 -7.11 -0.82
C PRO A 258 7.68 -8.63 -0.74
N LYS A 259 8.65 -9.17 -1.49
CA LYS A 259 9.00 -10.59 -1.52
C LYS A 259 10.50 -10.82 -1.39
N GLU A 260 11.23 -9.83 -0.88
CA GLU A 260 12.69 -9.84 -0.83
C GLU A 260 13.14 -9.46 0.57
N VAL A 261 13.69 -10.43 1.28
CA VAL A 261 14.23 -10.30 2.63
C VAL A 261 15.72 -10.55 2.60
N LEU A 262 16.46 -9.65 3.23
CA LEU A 262 17.85 -9.86 3.59
C LEU A 262 17.92 -10.33 5.04
N VAL A 263 18.67 -11.40 5.26
CA VAL A 263 19.00 -11.92 6.59
C VAL A 263 20.50 -11.77 6.80
N ALA A 264 20.90 -11.23 7.94
CA ALA A 264 22.28 -11.23 8.40
C ALA A 264 22.31 -11.77 9.83
N ALA A 265 23.18 -12.74 10.11
CA ALA A 265 23.27 -13.35 11.42
C ALA A 265 24.72 -13.52 11.85
N LYS A 266 25.00 -13.23 13.12
CA LYS A 266 26.24 -13.62 13.79
C LYS A 266 26.03 -14.98 14.41
N VAL A 267 26.86 -15.93 14.01
CA VAL A 267 26.67 -17.34 14.35
C VAL A 267 27.91 -17.85 15.08
N ASP A 268 27.69 -18.39 16.25
CA ASP A 268 28.72 -19.11 17.00
C ASP A 268 28.75 -20.56 16.53
N PHE A 269 29.89 -20.97 16.00
CA PHE A 269 30.13 -22.32 15.53
C PHE A 269 31.04 -23.04 16.50
N SER A 270 30.90 -24.36 16.54
CA SER A 270 31.70 -25.17 17.45
C SER A 270 33.20 -24.97 17.25
N ASP A 271 33.91 -24.72 18.35
CA ASP A 271 35.38 -24.53 18.38
C ASP A 271 36.14 -25.74 17.81
N LEU A 272 35.51 -26.91 17.81
CA LEU A 272 36.07 -28.16 17.27
C LEU A 272 35.77 -28.34 15.78
N ALA A 273 34.99 -27.46 15.15
CA ALA A 273 34.67 -27.54 13.74
C ALA A 273 35.84 -27.08 12.86
N THR A 274 36.14 -27.88 11.84
CA THR A 274 37.06 -27.46 10.77
C THR A 274 36.42 -26.39 9.88
N ALA A 275 37.23 -25.57 9.20
CA ALA A 275 36.73 -24.59 8.24
C ALA A 275 35.76 -25.21 7.20
N ALA A 276 36.09 -26.40 6.69
CA ALA A 276 35.25 -27.11 5.72
C ALA A 276 33.90 -27.58 6.32
N GLN A 277 33.79 -27.76 7.64
CA GLN A 277 32.53 -28.06 8.32
C GLN A 277 31.70 -26.79 8.54
N VAL A 278 32.34 -25.67 8.86
CA VAL A 278 31.68 -24.35 8.96
C VAL A 278 31.11 -23.94 7.60
N GLU A 279 31.87 -24.06 6.51
CA GLU A 279 31.38 -23.79 5.15
C GLU A 279 30.14 -24.62 4.82
N ARG A 280 30.18 -25.93 5.09
CA ARG A 280 29.03 -26.82 4.88
C ARG A 280 27.83 -26.47 5.76
N ALA A 281 28.07 -26.06 7.00
CA ALA A 281 27.01 -25.63 7.91
C ALA A 281 26.33 -24.37 7.37
N CYS A 282 27.11 -23.39 6.87
CA CYS A 282 26.58 -22.19 6.23
C CYS A 282 25.74 -22.51 4.99
N ASP A 283 26.23 -23.34 4.07
CA ASP A 283 25.49 -23.72 2.86
C ASP A 283 24.17 -24.43 3.19
N THR A 284 24.19 -25.35 4.16
CA THR A 284 23.01 -26.10 4.60
C THR A 284 22.02 -25.19 5.31
N ALA A 285 22.50 -24.28 6.16
CA ALA A 285 21.72 -23.25 6.83
C ALA A 285 21.00 -22.35 5.82
N GLU A 286 21.73 -21.84 4.83
CA GLU A 286 21.19 -21.01 3.76
C GLU A 286 20.08 -21.73 3.00
N GLN A 287 20.32 -22.98 2.57
CA GLN A 287 19.32 -23.78 1.85
C GLN A 287 18.08 -24.06 2.71
N ALA A 288 18.27 -24.39 4.00
CA ALA A 288 17.18 -24.65 4.93
C ALA A 288 16.31 -23.39 5.12
N VAL A 289 16.92 -22.23 5.35
CA VAL A 289 16.21 -20.96 5.50
C VAL A 289 15.48 -20.58 4.21
N ARG A 290 16.12 -20.68 3.04
CA ARG A 290 15.47 -20.37 1.75
C ARG A 290 14.29 -21.30 1.45
N THR A 291 14.39 -22.58 1.83
CA THR A 291 13.32 -23.56 1.65
C THR A 291 12.13 -23.25 2.55
N ALA A 292 12.39 -22.92 3.83
CA ALA A 292 11.36 -22.57 4.79
C ALA A 292 10.74 -21.17 4.55
N PHE A 293 11.54 -20.25 4.00
CA PHE A 293 11.19 -18.85 3.75
C PHE A 293 11.61 -18.42 2.35
N PRO A 294 10.80 -18.70 1.31
CA PRO A 294 11.14 -18.36 -0.08
C PRO A 294 11.34 -16.86 -0.35
N ALA A 295 10.89 -15.99 0.56
CA ALA A 295 11.12 -14.55 0.48
C ALA A 295 12.55 -14.14 0.88
N VAL A 296 13.31 -15.00 1.57
CA VAL A 296 14.73 -14.75 1.89
C VAL A 296 15.55 -14.91 0.62
N THR A 297 15.96 -13.79 0.04
CA THR A 297 16.72 -13.76 -1.21
C THR A 297 18.22 -13.73 -0.95
N ARG A 298 18.64 -13.23 0.21
CA ARG A 298 20.04 -13.18 0.66
C ARG A 298 20.14 -13.50 2.13
N ILE A 299 21.17 -14.27 2.46
CA ILE A 299 21.57 -14.56 3.83
C ILE A 299 23.06 -14.36 3.96
N TYR A 300 23.48 -13.67 5.02
CA TYR A 300 24.88 -13.49 5.39
C TYR A 300 25.09 -14.08 6.78
N LEU A 301 25.98 -15.05 6.89
CA LEU A 301 26.33 -15.69 8.15
C LEU A 301 27.75 -15.29 8.49
N ASP A 302 27.92 -14.62 9.63
CA ASP A 302 29.20 -14.13 10.14
C ASP A 302 29.65 -15.00 11.32
N PRO A 303 30.67 -15.88 11.14
CA PRO A 303 31.22 -16.69 12.21
C PRO A 303 31.79 -15.81 13.31
N THR A 304 31.15 -15.80 14.48
CA THR A 304 31.51 -14.95 15.61
C THR A 304 31.47 -15.78 16.89
N PRO A 305 32.57 -15.88 17.67
CA PRO A 305 32.57 -16.62 18.92
C PRO A 305 31.70 -15.94 19.97
N SER A 306 31.05 -16.72 20.84
CA SER A 306 30.35 -16.18 22.00
C SER A 306 31.28 -15.34 22.89
N PRO A 307 30.79 -14.25 23.51
CA PRO A 307 31.56 -13.53 24.52
C PRO A 307 31.99 -14.50 25.64
N PRO A 308 33.21 -14.36 26.18
CA PRO A 308 33.62 -15.16 27.33
C PRO A 308 32.66 -14.89 28.51
N ALA A 309 32.25 -15.98 29.17
CA ALA A 309 31.32 -15.97 30.30
C ALA A 309 31.86 -15.22 31.54
#